data_AF-A0A3B0URD4-F1
#
_entry.id   AF-A0A3B0URD4-F1
#
_cell.length_a   1.000
_cell.length_b   1.000
_cell.length_c   1.000
_cell.angle_alpha   90.00
_cell.angle_beta   90.00
_cell.angle_gamma   90.00
#
_symmetry.space_group_name_H-M   'P 1'
#
loop_
_entity.id
_entity.type
_entity.pdbx_description
1 polymer ?
#
loop_
_entity_poly.entity_id
_entity_poly.type
_entity_poly.pdbx_seq_one_letter_code
_entity_poly.pdbx_strand_id
1 'polypeptide(L)' 'NVQCYAIAATKSNKQSSKLVKDVIGDGLVTVNSALGKHKNRDLNIAKNKQWVGQNISHIQLLSDESVYAVIRKFLQYPDT' A
#
# COMPACT_ATOMS: atom_id res chain seq x y z
N ASN A 1 1.10 10.44 -20.31
CA ASN A 1 0.94 10.39 -18.85
C ASN A 1 0.75 8.93 -18.45
N VAL A 2 1.42 8.42 -17.41
CA VAL A 2 1.34 6.99 -17.00
C VAL A 2 0.48 6.89 -15.74
N GLN A 3 -0.41 5.90 -15.68
CA GLN A 3 -1.22 5.63 -14.49
C GLN A 3 -0.38 4.91 -13.44
N CYS A 4 -0.35 5.44 -12.21
CA CYS A 4 0.40 4.88 -11.09
C CYS A 4 -0.53 4.47 -9.95
N TYR A 5 -0.27 3.30 -9.37
CA TYR A 5 -1.00 2.74 -8.23
C TYR A 5 0.00 2.22 -7.19
N ALA A 6 -0.40 2.20 -5.92
CA ALA A 6 0.43 1.66 -4.84
C ALA A 6 -0.37 0.78 -3.89
N ILE A 7 0.22 -0.37 -3.56
CA ILE A 7 -0.29 -1.32 -2.57
C ILE A 7 0.75 -1.36 -1.45
N ALA A 8 0.31 -1.08 -0.23
CA ALA A 8 1.11 -1.25 0.98
C ALA A 8 0.46 -2.29 1.90
N ALA A 9 1.25 -2.84 2.81
CA ALA A 9 0.75 -3.74 3.85
C ALA A 9 1.36 -3.39 5.20
N THR A 10 0.66 -3.78 6.26
CA THR A 10 1.16 -3.73 7.62
C THR A 10 0.83 -5.03 8.37
N LYS A 11 1.75 -5.50 9.21
CA LYS A 11 1.49 -6.60 10.14
C LYS A 11 0.59 -6.20 11.31
N SER A 12 0.28 -4.90 11.45
CA SER A 12 -0.58 -4.40 12.51
C SER A 12 -2.06 -4.42 12.11
N ASN A 13 -2.92 -4.73 13.07
CA ASN A 13 -4.36 -4.53 12.95
C ASN A 13 -4.81 -3.08 13.27
N LYS A 14 -3.88 -2.20 13.67
CA LYS A 14 -4.20 -0.79 14.01
C LYS A 14 -4.01 0.10 12.78
N GLN A 15 -5.10 0.46 12.11
CA GLN A 15 -5.09 1.10 10.78
C GLN A 15 -4.51 2.53 10.73
N SER A 16 -4.41 3.21 11.88
CA SER A 16 -4.42 4.68 11.88
C SER A 16 -3.33 5.34 12.72
N SER A 17 -2.45 4.59 13.38
CA SER A 17 -1.38 5.22 14.15
C SER A 17 -0.28 5.75 13.24
N LYS A 18 0.28 6.91 13.59
CA LYS A 18 1.48 7.46 12.93
C LYS A 18 2.64 6.45 12.96
N LEU A 19 2.76 5.71 14.06
CA LEU A 19 3.69 4.58 14.22
C LEU A 19 3.53 3.53 13.13
N VAL A 20 2.29 3.17 12.73
CA VAL A 20 2.07 2.21 11.65
C VAL A 20 2.51 2.76 10.29
N LYS A 21 2.29 4.05 10.06
CA LYS A 21 2.66 4.67 8.77
C LYS A 21 4.18 4.83 8.62
N ASP A 22 4.85 5.22 9.69
CA ASP A 22 6.28 5.59 9.67
C ASP A 22 7.22 4.45 10.08
N VAL A 23 6.74 3.45 10.85
CA VAL A 23 7.59 2.43 11.49
C VAL A 23 7.07 1.01 11.25
N ILE A 24 5.76 0.74 11.40
CA ILE A 24 5.21 -0.62 11.33
C ILE A 24 4.66 -0.94 9.94
N GLY A 25 5.52 -1.48 9.10
CA GLY A 25 5.19 -1.98 7.77
C GLY A 25 4.83 -3.46 7.72
N ASP A 26 5.11 -4.07 6.59
CA ASP A 26 4.90 -5.51 6.31
C ASP A 26 5.99 -6.42 6.91
N GLY A 27 6.94 -5.83 7.64
CA GLY A 27 8.11 -6.50 8.22
C GLY A 27 9.42 -6.18 7.51
N LEU A 28 9.37 -5.61 6.28
CA LEU A 28 10.55 -5.18 5.53
C LEU A 28 10.42 -3.73 5.04
N VAL A 29 9.22 -3.30 4.66
CA VAL A 29 8.95 -1.98 4.06
C VAL A 29 7.85 -1.26 4.84
N THR A 30 8.11 0.00 5.25
CA THR A 30 7.10 0.83 5.93
C THR A 30 5.97 1.24 5.00
N VAL A 31 4.78 1.51 5.55
CA VAL A 31 3.61 1.89 4.75
C VAL A 31 3.89 3.16 3.94
N ASN A 32 4.50 4.20 4.52
CA ASN A 32 4.82 5.42 3.76
C ASN A 32 5.79 5.17 2.61
N SER A 33 6.81 4.32 2.81
CA SER A 33 7.74 3.94 1.75
C SER A 33 7.03 3.21 0.60
N ALA A 34 6.18 2.23 0.91
CA ALA A 34 5.40 1.49 -0.10
C ALA A 34 4.39 2.39 -0.85
N LEU A 35 3.88 3.45 -0.21
CA LEU A 35 3.00 4.44 -0.83
C LEU A 35 3.74 5.57 -1.56
N GLY A 36 5.09 5.52 -1.62
CA GLY A 36 5.91 6.51 -2.30
C GLY A 36 5.98 7.87 -1.59
N LYS A 37 5.71 7.92 -0.28
CA LYS A 37 5.69 9.15 0.53
C LYS A 37 7.01 9.32 1.26
N HIS A 38 7.78 10.34 0.86
CA HIS A 38 9.00 10.74 1.54
C HIS A 38 9.07 12.25 1.70
N LYS A 39 9.76 12.72 2.75
CA LYS A 39 9.89 14.16 3.06
C LYS A 39 10.44 14.99 1.90
N ASN A 40 11.38 14.43 1.14
CA ASN A 40 12.12 15.17 0.12
C ASN A 40 11.65 14.85 -1.32
N ARG A 41 10.88 13.78 -1.50
CA ARG A 41 10.38 13.34 -2.81
C ARG A 41 9.14 12.49 -2.61
N ASP A 42 7.99 13.00 -3.05
CA ASP A 42 6.72 12.29 -3.01
C ASP A 42 6.30 11.90 -4.44
N LEU A 43 5.83 10.66 -4.62
CA LEU A 43 5.29 10.20 -5.90
C LEU A 43 3.90 10.76 -6.18
N ASN A 44 3.24 11.36 -5.18
CA ASN A 44 1.93 12.01 -5.31
C ASN A 44 0.85 11.11 -5.94
N ILE A 45 0.91 9.80 -5.68
CA ILE A 45 -0.10 8.85 -6.13
C ILE A 45 -1.43 9.22 -5.47
N ALA A 46 -2.51 9.37 -6.25
CA ALA A 46 -3.82 9.77 -5.71
C ALA A 46 -4.34 8.75 -4.68
N LYS A 47 -5.04 9.21 -3.63
CA LYS A 47 -5.52 8.33 -2.54
C LYS A 47 -6.45 7.20 -3.02
N ASN A 48 -7.26 7.44 -4.06
CA ASN A 48 -8.11 6.41 -4.67
C ASN A 48 -7.31 5.35 -5.45
N LYS A 49 -6.04 5.63 -5.75
CA LYS A 49 -5.07 4.72 -6.39
C LYS A 49 -4.10 4.09 -5.38
N GLN A 50 -4.39 4.21 -4.09
CA GLN A 50 -3.63 3.60 -3.00
C GLN A 50 -4.51 2.58 -2.27
N TRP A 51 -3.88 1.51 -1.79
CA TRP A 51 -4.53 0.58 -0.88
C TRP A 51 -3.54 0.13 0.21
N VAL A 52 -4.05 -0.08 1.43
CA VAL A 52 -3.25 -0.54 2.57
C VAL A 52 -3.92 -1.75 3.23
N GLY A 53 -3.28 -2.90 3.11
CA GLY A 53 -3.69 -4.15 3.74
C GLY A 53 -3.20 -4.28 5.18
N GLN A 54 -3.95 -5.00 6.00
CA GLN A 54 -3.62 -5.25 7.41
C GLN A 54 -3.41 -6.73 7.67
N ASN A 55 -2.61 -7.03 8.70
CA ASN A 55 -2.22 -8.39 9.07
C ASN A 55 -1.56 -9.16 7.90
N ILE A 56 -0.91 -8.43 7.00
CA ILE A 56 -0.22 -8.97 5.83
C ILE A 56 1.26 -8.66 5.99
N SER A 57 2.09 -9.69 6.01
CA SER A 57 3.54 -9.56 5.96
C SER A 57 4.05 -9.47 4.51
N HIS A 58 5.32 -9.10 4.36
CA HIS A 58 5.92 -8.85 3.05
C HIS A 58 5.76 -10.04 2.09
N ILE A 59 6.02 -11.26 2.57
CA ILE A 59 5.91 -12.45 1.72
C ILE A 59 4.45 -12.82 1.46
N GLN A 60 3.55 -12.57 2.41
CA GLN A 60 2.12 -12.85 2.23
C GLN A 60 1.48 -11.99 1.13
N LEU A 61 2.05 -10.83 0.78
CA LEU A 61 1.58 -10.01 -0.36
C LEU A 61 1.41 -10.81 -1.64
N LEU A 62 2.28 -11.81 -1.86
CA LEU A 62 2.29 -12.62 -3.09
C LEU A 62 1.14 -13.63 -3.17
N SER A 63 0.54 -13.99 -2.03
CA SER A 63 -0.47 -15.05 -1.93
C SER A 63 -1.79 -14.59 -1.32
N ASP A 64 -1.86 -13.34 -0.84
CA ASP A 64 -3.06 -12.82 -0.19
C ASP A 64 -4.15 -12.47 -1.22
N GLU A 65 -5.34 -13.06 -1.05
CA GLU A 65 -6.45 -12.89 -1.98
C GLU A 65 -6.95 -11.44 -2.06
N SER A 66 -6.85 -10.67 -0.96
CA SER A 66 -7.27 -9.27 -0.95
C SER A 66 -6.32 -8.40 -1.78
N VAL A 67 -5.02 -8.69 -1.76
CA VAL A 67 -4.03 -8.03 -2.61
C VAL A 67 -4.34 -8.29 -4.08
N TYR A 68 -4.59 -9.55 -4.43
CA TYR A 68 -4.97 -9.93 -5.79
C TYR A 68 -6.26 -9.21 -6.25
N ALA A 69 -7.28 -9.14 -5.40
CA ALA A 69 -8.52 -8.44 -5.70
C ALA A 69 -8.30 -6.95 -5.99
N VAL A 70 -7.39 -6.29 -5.26
CA VAL A 70 -7.02 -4.89 -5.49
C VAL A 70 -6.27 -4.72 -6.81
N ILE A 71 -5.29 -5.58 -7.11
CA ILE A 71 -4.56 -5.54 -8.40
C ILE A 71 -5.56 -5.69 -9.55
N ARG A 72 -6.46 -6.69 -9.46
CA ARG A 72 -7.51 -6.90 -10.45
C ARG A 72 -8.38 -5.64 -10.61
N LYS A 73 -8.81 -5.01 -9.52
CA LYS A 73 -9.60 -3.78 -9.55
C LYS A 73 -8.85 -2.65 -10.27
N PHE A 74 -7.59 -2.41 -9.93
CA PHE A 74 -6.79 -1.34 -10.54
C PHE A 74 -6.58 -1.56 -12.05
N LEU A 75 -6.40 -2.80 -12.47
CA LEU A 75 -6.22 -3.12 -13.89
C LEU A 75 -7.53 -3.11 -14.69
N GLN A 76 -8.66 -3.45 -14.08
CA GLN A 76 -9.97 -3.45 -14.74
C GLN A 76 -10.62 -2.06 -14.79
N TYR A 77 -10.44 -1.24 -13.74
CA TYR A 77 -11.09 0.06 -13.58
C TYR A 77 -10.05 1.14 -13.21
N PRO A 78 -9.16 1.53 -14.14
CA PRO A 78 -8.04 2.41 -13.84
C PRO A 78 -8.45 3.84 -13.45
N ASP A 79 -9.65 4.29 -13.81
CA ASP A 79 -10.11 5.68 -13.65
C ASP A 79 -11.11 5.90 -12.50
N THR A 80 -11.44 4.88 -11.72
CA THR A 80 -12.24 4.99 -10.47
C THR A 80 -11.34 5.15 -9.26
#